data_AF-A0A5K0X142-F1
#
_entry.id   AF-A0A5K0X142-F1
#
_cell.length_a   1.000
_cell.length_b   1.000
_cell.length_c   1.000
_cell.angle_alpha   90.00
_cell.angle_beta   90.00
_cell.angle_gamma   90.00
#
_symmetry.space_group_name_H-M   'P 1'
#
loop_
_entity.id
_entity.type
_entity.pdbx_description
1 polymer ?
#
loop_
_entity_poly.entity_id
_entity_poly.type
_entity_poly.pdbx_seq_one_letter_code
_entity_poly.pdbx_strand_id
1 'polypeptide(L)'
;VFPEDMEFRTAAIDAGEVVRKRGLSKKVGLYDGLAGNAYAFLSLYRLTGERIYADRAKGFASILYQNVHKLALASPASFHPYSLFQGLAGAACLMFDLANPQSARFPGYEL
;
A
#
# COMPACT_ATOMS: atom_id res chain seq x y z
N VAL A 1 -18.57 -6.74 -3.13
CA VAL A 1 -18.25 -5.56 -3.97
C VAL A 1 -18.49 -5.96 -5.41
N PHE A 2 -19.29 -5.21 -6.16
CA PHE A 2 -19.76 -5.55 -7.52
C PHE A 2 -18.60 -5.45 -8.53
N PRO A 3 -17.91 -6.55 -8.87
CA PRO A 3 -16.70 -6.48 -9.70
C PRO A 3 -17.05 -6.24 -11.18
N GLU A 4 -18.27 -6.64 -11.56
CA GLU A 4 -18.84 -6.51 -12.90
C GLU A 4 -19.43 -5.12 -13.15
N ASP A 5 -19.55 -4.30 -12.11
CA ASP A 5 -20.01 -2.92 -12.24
C ASP A 5 -18.88 -2.04 -12.77
N MET A 6 -19.03 -1.62 -14.02
CA MET A 6 -18.05 -0.83 -14.75
C MET A 6 -17.83 0.55 -14.11
N GLU A 7 -18.84 1.13 -13.45
CA GLU A 7 -18.73 2.44 -12.81
C GLU A 7 -17.79 2.35 -11.59
N PHE A 8 -18.04 1.39 -10.69
CA PHE A 8 -17.19 1.19 -9.52
C PHE A 8 -15.78 0.76 -9.89
N ARG A 9 -15.63 -0.09 -10.92
CA ARG A 9 -14.31 -0.49 -11.41
C ARG A 9 -13.52 0.71 -11.94
N THR A 10 -14.16 1.57 -12.72
CA THR A 10 -13.52 2.80 -13.26
C THR A 10 -13.14 3.75 -12.12
N ALA A 11 -14.04 3.98 -11.17
CA ALA A 11 -13.78 4.83 -10.01
C ALA A 11 -12.58 4.32 -9.17
N ALA A 12 -12.45 3.00 -9.00
CA ALA A 12 -11.31 2.41 -8.30
C ALA A 12 -9.98 2.64 -9.04
N ILE A 13 -9.98 2.49 -10.38
CA ILE A 13 -8.79 2.75 -11.21
C ILE A 13 -8.38 4.22 -11.12
N ASP A 14 -9.34 5.15 -11.19
CA ASP A 14 -9.10 6.58 -11.06
C ASP A 14 -8.53 6.96 -9.69
N ALA A 15 -9.07 6.37 -8.61
CA ALA A 15 -8.50 6.51 -7.28
C ALA A 15 -7.05 6.01 -7.21
N GLY A 16 -6.76 4.88 -7.87
CA GLY A 16 -5.40 4.35 -8.02
C GLY A 16 -4.45 5.31 -8.72
N GLU A 17 -4.90 6.05 -9.74
CA GLU A 17 -4.08 7.07 -10.40
C GLU A 17 -3.77 8.27 -9.49
N VAL A 18 -4.70 8.64 -8.59
CA VAL A 18 -4.44 9.65 -7.57
C VAL A 18 -3.36 9.16 -6.60
N VAL A 19 -3.48 7.93 -6.09
CA VAL A 19 -2.48 7.32 -5.20
C VAL A 19 -1.12 7.24 -5.90
N ARG A 20 -1.07 6.90 -7.19
CA ARG A 20 0.19 6.84 -7.94
C ARG A 20 0.88 8.21 -8.04
N LYS A 21 0.11 9.26 -8.30
CA LYS A 21 0.64 10.62 -8.50
C LYS A 21 0.98 11.34 -7.19
N ARG A 22 0.24 11.06 -6.11
CA ARG A 22 0.28 11.84 -4.86
C ARG A 22 0.53 11.01 -3.60
N GLY A 23 0.59 9.69 -3.69
CA GLY A 23 0.70 8.77 -2.56
C GLY A 23 2.11 8.54 -2.03
N LEU A 24 3.13 9.25 -2.53
CA LEU A 24 4.49 9.17 -2.00
C LEU A 24 4.60 9.92 -0.66
N SER A 25 4.08 9.30 0.40
CA SER A 25 4.09 9.82 1.76
C SER A 25 5.49 9.80 2.39
N LYS A 26 5.73 10.70 3.34
CA LYS A 26 6.96 10.71 4.17
C LYS A 26 6.85 9.78 5.40
N LYS A 27 5.85 8.89 5.43
CA LYS A 27 5.57 7.97 6.53
C LYS A 27 5.62 6.52 6.05
N VAL A 28 5.97 5.59 6.93
CA VAL A 28 6.14 4.16 6.59
C VAL A 28 4.86 3.33 6.76
N GLY A 29 3.99 3.68 7.70
CA GLY A 29 2.90 2.82 8.17
C GLY A 29 1.74 2.59 7.20
N LEU A 30 0.78 1.77 7.65
CA LEU A 30 -0.45 1.44 6.92
C LEU A 30 -1.49 2.55 6.94
N TYR A 31 -1.56 3.34 8.01
CA TYR A 31 -2.60 4.34 8.22
C TYR A 31 -2.53 5.50 7.22
N ASP A 32 -1.35 6.10 7.04
CA ASP A 32 -1.14 7.28 6.19
C ASP A 32 0.27 7.29 5.53
N GLY A 33 0.85 6.11 5.39
CA GLY A 33 2.20 5.91 4.86
C GLY A 33 2.27 5.21 3.51
N LEU A 34 3.50 5.03 3.06
CA LEU A 34 3.82 4.32 1.81
C LEU A 34 3.29 2.88 1.84
N ALA A 35 3.32 2.20 3.00
CA ALA A 35 2.87 0.83 3.08
C ALA A 35 1.36 0.72 2.76
N GLY A 36 0.54 1.56 3.40
CA GLY A 36 -0.90 1.59 3.15
C GLY A 36 -1.25 1.95 1.71
N ASN A 37 -0.57 2.95 1.14
CA ASN A 37 -0.79 3.34 -0.24
C ASN A 37 -0.42 2.25 -1.26
N ALA A 38 0.58 1.41 -0.96
CA ALA A 38 0.93 0.28 -1.81
C ALA A 38 -0.20 -0.78 -1.87
N TYR A 39 -0.94 -0.98 -0.78
CA TYR A 39 -2.07 -1.91 -0.75
C TYR A 39 -3.19 -1.51 -1.71
N ALA A 40 -3.39 -0.21 -1.99
CA ALA A 40 -4.35 0.22 -3.01
C ALA A 40 -4.06 -0.42 -4.38
N PHE A 41 -2.77 -0.58 -4.73
CA PHE A 41 -2.38 -1.27 -5.95
C PHE A 41 -2.48 -2.79 -5.85
N LEU A 42 -2.31 -3.38 -4.68
CA LEU A 42 -2.56 -4.82 -4.48
C LEU A 42 -4.05 -5.15 -4.63
N SER A 43 -4.94 -4.29 -4.12
CA SER A 43 -6.39 -4.40 -4.33
C SER A 43 -6.75 -4.26 -5.81
N LEU A 44 -6.16 -3.28 -6.51
CA LEU A 44 -6.37 -3.11 -7.96
C LEU A 44 -5.83 -4.28 -8.78
N TYR A 45 -4.70 -4.86 -8.38
CA TYR A 45 -4.15 -6.05 -9.02
C TYR A 45 -5.11 -7.24 -8.89
N ARG A 46 -5.67 -7.46 -7.69
CA ARG A 46 -6.68 -8.50 -7.46
C ARG A 46 -7.99 -8.26 -8.22
N LEU A 47 -8.41 -6.99 -8.33
CA LEU A 47 -9.64 -6.62 -9.04
C LEU A 47 -9.50 -6.80 -10.56
N THR A 48 -8.36 -6.41 -11.13
CA THR A 48 -8.19 -6.30 -12.59
C THR A 48 -7.39 -7.45 -13.22
N GLY A 49 -6.56 -8.14 -12.42
CA GLY A 49 -5.56 -9.08 -12.92
C GLY A 49 -4.37 -8.43 -13.64
N GLU A 50 -4.36 -7.10 -13.80
CA GLU A 50 -3.34 -6.41 -14.59
C GLU A 50 -2.04 -6.23 -13.82
N ARG A 51 -0.96 -6.82 -14.33
CA ARG A 51 0.35 -6.85 -13.69
C ARG A 51 0.92 -5.47 -13.37
N ILE A 52 0.53 -4.43 -14.10
CA ILE A 52 0.96 -3.04 -13.85
C ILE A 52 0.70 -2.59 -12.41
N TYR A 53 -0.39 -3.05 -11.78
CA TYR A 53 -0.70 -2.70 -10.40
C TYR A 53 0.22 -3.42 -9.40
N ALA A 54 0.54 -4.70 -9.63
CA ALA A 54 1.53 -5.39 -8.82
C ALA A 54 2.91 -4.73 -8.92
N ASP A 55 3.30 -4.27 -10.12
CA ASP A 55 4.57 -3.56 -10.32
C ASP A 55 4.58 -2.18 -9.65
N ARG A 56 3.45 -1.47 -9.63
CA ARG A 56 3.28 -0.21 -8.86
C ARG A 56 3.40 -0.44 -7.35
N ALA A 57 2.79 -1.50 -6.82
CA ALA A 57 2.92 -1.88 -5.41
C ALA A 57 4.39 -2.14 -5.05
N LYS A 58 5.11 -2.90 -5.88
CA LYS A 58 6.56 -3.12 -5.74
C LYS A 58 7.37 -1.84 -5.80
N GLY A 59 6.99 -0.90 -6.67
CA GLY A 59 7.64 0.41 -6.76
C GLY A 59 7.53 1.20 -5.44
N PHE A 60 6.33 1.26 -4.86
CA PHE A 60 6.11 1.90 -3.56
C PHE A 60 6.89 1.23 -2.44
N ALA A 61 6.90 -0.11 -2.41
CA ALA A 61 7.67 -0.88 -1.44
C ALA A 61 9.18 -0.68 -1.60
N SER A 62 9.67 -0.56 -2.84
CA SER A 62 11.08 -0.29 -3.13
C SER A 62 11.48 1.09 -2.59
N ILE A 63 10.65 2.11 -2.80
CA ILE A 63 10.87 3.46 -2.24
C ILE A 63 10.84 3.42 -0.71
N LEU A 64 9.88 2.71 -0.12
CA LEU A 64 9.78 2.52 1.33
C LEU A 64 11.07 1.89 1.87
N TYR A 65 11.51 0.76 1.29
CA TYR A 65 12.70 0.03 1.71
C TYR A 65 13.97 0.89 1.65
N GLN A 66 14.18 1.61 0.55
CA GLN A 66 15.34 2.49 0.38
C GLN A 66 15.38 3.64 1.40
N ASN A 67 14.21 4.08 1.88
CA ASN A 67 14.11 5.24 2.76
C ASN A 67 13.72 4.87 4.19
N VAL A 68 13.64 3.59 4.54
CA VAL A 68 13.02 3.11 5.79
C VAL A 68 13.63 3.75 7.03
N HIS A 69 14.95 3.87 7.10
CA HIS A 69 15.65 4.50 8.22
C HIS A 69 15.33 5.99 8.34
N LYS A 70 15.30 6.70 7.20
CA LYS A 70 14.98 8.14 7.16
C LYS A 70 13.52 8.40 7.53
N LEU A 71 12.61 7.60 7.00
CA LEU A 71 11.17 7.76 7.20
C LEU A 71 10.75 7.33 8.62
N ALA A 72 11.39 6.30 9.19
CA ALA A 72 11.15 5.88 10.57
C ALA A 72 11.60 6.96 11.58
N LEU A 73 12.69 7.67 11.30
CA LEU A 73 13.21 8.74 12.15
C LEU A 73 12.48 10.08 11.96
N ALA A 74 11.97 10.36 10.75
CA ALA A 74 11.31 11.62 10.42
C ALA A 74 9.82 11.68 10.79
N SER A 75 9.21 10.53 11.12
CA SER A 75 7.80 10.49 11.49
C SER A 75 7.61 10.93 12.94
N PRO A 76 6.66 11.85 13.26
CA PRO A 76 6.23 12.11 14.64
C PRO A 76 5.61 10.89 15.33
N ALA A 77 5.43 9.78 14.61
CA ALA A 77 5.18 8.44 15.15
C ALA A 77 6.37 7.83 15.92
N SER A 78 7.38 8.63 16.30
CA SER A 78 8.53 8.22 17.11
C SER A 78 8.15 7.62 18.47
N PHE A 79 6.90 7.78 18.92
CA PHE A 79 6.38 7.11 20.12
C PHE A 79 6.09 5.62 19.92
N HIS A 80 5.80 5.16 18.68
CA HIS A 80 5.45 3.76 18.39
C HIS A 80 6.05 3.26 17.05
N PRO A 81 7.38 3.25 16.91
CA PRO A 81 8.07 2.94 15.64
C PRO A 81 7.84 1.51 15.14
N TYR A 82 7.35 0.61 16.00
CA TYR A 82 7.10 -0.80 15.66
C TYR A 82 5.60 -1.16 15.62
N SER A 83 4.70 -0.18 15.74
CA SER A 83 3.26 -0.45 15.65
C SER A 83 2.82 -0.89 14.25
N LEU A 84 1.70 -1.62 14.18
CA LEU A 84 1.13 -2.09 12.92
C LEU A 84 0.72 -0.94 12.00
N PHE A 85 -0.05 0.02 12.51
CA PHE A 85 -0.66 1.05 11.65
C PHE A 85 0.26 2.24 11.36
N GLN A 86 1.19 2.58 12.24
CA GLN A 86 2.05 3.77 12.07
C GLN A 86 3.52 3.43 11.86
N GLY A 87 3.95 2.25 12.29
CA GLY A 87 5.35 1.85 12.35
C GLY A 87 5.74 0.79 11.34
N LEU A 88 6.88 0.15 11.63
CA LEU A 88 7.56 -0.81 10.77
C LEU A 88 6.84 -2.16 10.66
N ALA A 89 5.98 -2.52 11.62
CA ALA A 89 5.23 -3.77 11.51
C ALA A 89 4.28 -3.74 10.30
N GLY A 90 3.66 -2.60 10.01
CA GLY A 90 2.85 -2.41 8.80
C GLY A 90 3.65 -2.50 7.50
N ALA A 91 4.85 -1.93 7.49
CA ALA A 91 5.78 -2.09 6.37
C ALA A 91 6.19 -3.55 6.16
N ALA A 92 6.43 -4.30 7.24
CA ALA A 92 6.74 -5.71 7.17
C ALA A 92 5.57 -6.52 6.59
N CYS A 93 4.31 -6.24 7.00
CA CYS A 93 3.12 -6.86 6.41
C CYS A 93 3.10 -6.70 4.89
N LEU A 94 3.33 -5.47 4.39
CA LEU A 94 3.40 -5.23 2.94
C LEU A 94 4.48 -6.09 2.27
N MET A 95 5.68 -6.17 2.85
CA MET A 95 6.78 -6.93 2.27
C MET A 95 6.46 -8.42 2.16
N PHE A 96 5.79 -9.00 3.17
CA PHE A 96 5.32 -10.39 3.12
C PHE A 96 4.22 -10.58 2.08
N ASP A 97 3.24 -9.68 2.03
CA ASP A 97 2.12 -9.76 1.08
C ASP A 97 2.56 -9.59 -0.38
N LEU A 98 3.65 -8.86 -0.63
CA LEU A 98 4.24 -8.76 -1.97
C LEU A 98 4.81 -10.07 -2.50
N ALA A 99 5.11 -11.06 -1.63
CA ALA A 99 5.52 -12.39 -2.06
C ALA A 99 4.37 -13.14 -2.75
N ASN A 100 3.12 -12.88 -2.34
CA ASN A 100 1.92 -13.40 -2.99
C ASN A 100 0.84 -12.31 -3.14
N PRO A 101 0.96 -11.43 -4.16
CA PRO A 101 0.05 -10.30 -4.33
C PRO A 101 -1.43 -10.67 -4.53
N GLN A 102 -1.72 -11.90 -4.95
CA GLN A 102 -3.09 -12.41 -5.12
C GLN A 102 -3.77 -12.67 -3.76
N SER A 103 -3.02 -13.13 -2.76
CA SER A 103 -3.53 -13.36 -1.40
C SER A 103 -3.43 -12.13 -0.51
N ALA A 104 -2.76 -11.07 -0.94
CA ALA A 104 -2.56 -9.87 -0.14
C ALA A 104 -3.89 -9.23 0.31
N ARG A 105 -3.94 -8.82 1.58
CA ARG A 105 -5.10 -8.14 2.19
C ARG A 105 -4.61 -7.04 3.11
N PHE A 106 -5.16 -5.84 2.95
CA PHE A 106 -4.90 -4.74 3.87
C PHE A 106 -5.29 -5.17 5.30
N PRO A 107 -4.33 -5.21 6.25
CA PRO A 107 -4.60 -5.70 7.60
C PRO A 107 -5.71 -4.92 8.32
N GLY A 108 -6.76 -5.62 8.75
CA GLY A 108 -7.89 -5.03 9.48
C GLY A 108 -8.89 -4.24 8.62
N TYR A 109 -8.78 -4.30 7.30
CA TYR A 109 -9.73 -3.65 6.39
C TYR A 109 -10.27 -4.58 5.31
N GLU A 110 -9.41 -5.30 4.59
CA GLU A 110 -9.84 -6.22 3.54
C GLU A 110 -10.07 -7.64 4.09
N LEU A 111 -11.09 -8.32 3.54
CA LEU A 111 -11.49 -9.70 3.89
C LEU A 111 -11.05 -10.71 2.81
#